data_AF-A0A3M9ZMB2-F1
#
_entry.id   AF-A0A3M9ZMB2-F1
#
_cell.length_a   1.000
_cell.length_b   1.000
_cell.length_c   1.000
_cell.angle_alpha   90.00
_cell.angle_beta   90.00
_cell.angle_gamma   90.00
#
_symmetry.space_group_name_H-M   'P 1'
#
loop_
_entity.id
_entity.type
_entity.pdbx_description
1 polymer ?
#
loop_
_entity_poly.entity_id
_entity_poly.type
_entity_poly.pdbx_seq_one_letter_code
_entity_poly.pdbx_strand_id
1 'polypeptide(L)'
;MRARAPAAAGTFYPLGSDALGRAIRDASSRDARAPNHAASRCAICPHAGYEYSAHVACHSIRAIAESGARGPVIVIGPEHAGAGSGASVSTVPSWSTPLGEATVDQDAARELAAAGGPLSAGEEAHAGEHSIEVQVPLLQDALGKSLRIVPVAMSDQDAQTALAVGRAAADLATARGGSVVASSDLTHYEPEATAAKKDSALLERVLALDAQGMYGTLA
;
A
#
# COMPACT_ATOMS: atom_id res chain seq x y z
N MET A 1 -18.65 -0.45 -15.72
CA MET A 1 -17.58 0.40 -15.16
C MET A 1 -16.25 -0.08 -15.72
N ARG A 2 -15.38 0.83 -16.14
CA ARG A 2 -14.09 0.51 -16.77
C ARG A 2 -13.00 0.38 -15.70
N ALA A 3 -11.91 -0.31 -16.02
CA ALA A 3 -10.72 -0.39 -15.19
C ALA A 3 -10.12 1.01 -14.92
N ARG A 4 -9.49 1.21 -13.76
CA ARG A 4 -8.69 2.41 -13.49
C ARG A 4 -7.42 2.36 -14.34
N ALA A 5 -7.16 3.41 -15.11
CA ALA A 5 -5.93 3.53 -15.89
C ALA A 5 -4.70 3.76 -14.98
N PRO A 6 -3.49 3.33 -15.38
CA PRO A 6 -2.30 3.63 -14.62
C PRO A 6 -2.00 5.14 -14.66
N ALA A 7 -1.75 5.74 -13.50
CA ALA A 7 -1.34 7.13 -13.34
C ALA A 7 0.17 7.26 -13.07
N ALA A 8 0.82 6.20 -12.60
CA ALA A 8 2.21 6.20 -12.17
C ALA A 8 3.17 5.50 -13.17
N ALA A 9 2.62 4.76 -14.15
CA ALA A 9 3.41 4.11 -15.19
C ALA A 9 4.16 5.11 -16.07
N GLY A 10 5.45 4.87 -16.31
CA GLY A 10 6.35 5.76 -17.02
C GLY A 10 7.05 6.80 -16.13
N THR A 11 6.57 7.00 -14.90
CA THR A 11 7.13 7.98 -13.96
C THR A 11 7.70 7.31 -12.71
N PHE A 12 6.91 6.49 -12.02
CA PHE A 12 7.34 5.78 -10.81
C PHE A 12 7.86 4.38 -11.11
N TYR A 13 7.38 3.77 -12.20
CA TYR A 13 7.84 2.46 -12.65
C TYR A 13 7.74 2.38 -14.18
N PRO A 14 8.48 1.46 -14.85
CA PRO A 14 8.50 1.40 -16.31
C PRO A 14 7.13 1.17 -16.96
N LEU A 15 6.84 1.87 -18.07
CA LEU A 15 5.59 1.75 -18.82
C LEU A 15 5.45 0.42 -19.58
N GLY A 16 6.55 -0.24 -19.92
CA GLY A 16 6.56 -1.48 -20.71
C GLY A 16 6.63 -2.73 -19.83
N SER A 17 5.80 -3.74 -20.13
CA SER A 17 5.70 -5.00 -19.36
C SER A 17 7.06 -5.67 -19.10
N ASP A 18 7.87 -5.86 -20.15
CA ASP A 18 9.19 -6.49 -20.03
C ASP A 18 10.17 -5.69 -19.17
N ALA A 19 10.13 -4.36 -19.29
CA ALA A 19 10.99 -3.46 -18.52
C ALA A 19 10.56 -3.42 -17.05
N LEU A 20 9.26 -3.41 -16.79
CA LEU A 20 8.69 -3.48 -15.44
C LEU A 20 9.04 -4.81 -14.76
N GLY A 21 8.86 -5.94 -15.46
CA GLY A 21 9.23 -7.25 -14.92
C GLY A 21 10.74 -7.36 -14.64
N ARG A 22 11.61 -6.74 -15.46
CA ARG A 22 13.05 -6.65 -15.15
C ARG A 22 13.31 -5.80 -13.90
N ALA A 23 12.70 -4.61 -13.80
CA ALA A 23 12.87 -3.73 -12.65
C ALA A 23 12.47 -4.42 -11.34
N ILE A 24 11.37 -5.17 -11.33
CA ILE A 24 10.91 -5.93 -10.16
C ILE A 24 11.90 -7.04 -9.80
N ARG A 25 12.35 -7.85 -10.78
CA ARG A 25 13.34 -8.90 -10.52
C ARG A 25 14.66 -8.34 -9.99
N ASP A 26 15.14 -7.25 -10.59
CA ASP A 26 16.36 -6.59 -10.15
C ASP A 26 16.20 -6.08 -8.72
N ALA A 27 15.09 -5.40 -8.40
CA ALA A 27 14.77 -4.94 -7.05
C ALA A 27 14.72 -6.09 -6.04
N SER A 28 14.02 -7.18 -6.35
CA SER A 28 13.91 -8.38 -5.50
C SER A 28 15.25 -9.10 -5.29
N SER A 29 16.19 -8.95 -6.21
CA SER A 29 17.55 -9.52 -6.10
C SER A 29 18.53 -8.63 -5.32
N ARG A 30 18.22 -7.34 -5.20
CA ARG A 30 19.04 -6.32 -4.53
C ARG A 30 18.88 -6.37 -3.01
N ASP A 31 19.00 -7.54 -2.40
CA ASP A 31 19.44 -7.64 -1.00
C ASP A 31 19.70 -9.10 -0.58
N ALA A 32 20.98 -9.50 -0.49
CA ALA A 32 21.36 -10.76 0.14
C ALA A 32 21.41 -10.67 1.68
N ARG A 33 21.19 -9.48 2.25
CA ARG A 33 21.26 -9.19 3.69
C ARG A 33 19.91 -8.88 4.32
N ALA A 34 18.83 -9.16 3.60
CA ALA A 34 17.47 -9.01 4.12
C ALA A 34 17.39 -9.66 5.51
N PRO A 35 16.99 -8.92 6.57
CA PRO A 35 16.71 -9.54 7.85
C PRO A 35 15.69 -10.64 7.62
N ASN A 36 15.85 -11.77 8.32
CA ASN A 36 14.98 -12.95 8.19
C ASN A 36 13.51 -12.49 8.27
N HIS A 37 12.84 -12.35 7.12
CA HIS A 37 11.53 -11.73 7.07
C HIS A 37 10.54 -12.78 7.57
N ALA A 38 9.96 -12.54 8.74
CA ALA A 38 8.87 -13.37 9.21
C ALA A 38 7.66 -13.12 8.30
N ALA A 39 7.07 -14.21 7.80
CA ALA A 39 5.80 -14.15 7.08
C ALA A 39 4.77 -13.35 7.90
N SER A 40 4.10 -12.37 7.26
CA SER A 40 3.21 -11.43 7.95
C SER A 40 1.98 -11.12 7.12
N ARG A 41 0.84 -10.90 7.77
CA ARG A 41 -0.41 -10.44 7.11
C ARG A 41 -0.54 -8.92 7.07
N CYS A 42 0.40 -8.19 7.67
CA CYS A 42 0.46 -6.74 7.59
C CYS A 42 1.89 -6.27 7.31
N ALA A 43 2.02 -5.22 6.50
CA ALA A 43 3.30 -4.60 6.22
C ALA A 43 3.14 -3.10 5.96
N ILE A 44 4.16 -2.33 6.34
CA ILE A 44 4.37 -0.96 5.86
C ILE A 44 5.28 -1.04 4.63
N CYS A 45 4.96 -0.31 3.56
CA CYS A 45 5.65 -0.43 2.29
C CYS A 45 5.87 0.95 1.65
N PRO A 46 7.10 1.31 1.25
CA PRO A 46 7.38 2.59 0.62
C PRO A 46 6.79 2.68 -0.80
N HIS A 47 6.53 3.89 -1.28
CA HIS A 47 5.92 4.15 -2.59
C HIS A 47 6.64 5.19 -3.46
N ALA A 48 7.89 5.53 -3.15
CA ALA A 48 8.74 6.24 -4.10
C ALA A 48 8.93 5.45 -5.42
N GLY A 49 9.55 6.07 -6.43
CA GLY A 49 9.83 5.40 -7.70
C GLY A 49 10.70 4.14 -7.52
N TYR A 50 10.51 3.14 -8.39
CA TYR A 50 11.12 1.81 -8.26
C TYR A 50 12.64 1.82 -8.19
N GLU A 51 13.28 2.77 -8.86
CA GLU A 51 14.74 2.96 -8.79
C GLU A 51 15.22 3.21 -7.35
N TYR A 52 14.39 3.86 -6.53
CA TYR A 52 14.72 4.28 -5.17
C TYR A 52 14.23 3.30 -4.11
N SER A 53 12.98 2.83 -4.19
CA SER A 53 12.32 2.14 -3.07
C SER A 53 11.95 0.69 -3.33
N ALA A 54 11.92 0.22 -4.58
CA ALA A 54 11.36 -1.11 -4.87
C ALA A 54 12.12 -2.23 -4.17
N HIS A 55 13.44 -2.11 -4.02
CA HIS A 55 14.25 -3.12 -3.32
C HIS A 55 13.86 -3.26 -1.83
N VAL A 56 13.44 -2.16 -1.19
CA VAL A 56 12.88 -2.18 0.17
C VAL A 56 11.46 -2.71 0.16
N ALA A 57 10.62 -2.24 -0.77
CA ALA A 57 9.23 -2.67 -0.91
C ALA A 57 9.10 -4.18 -1.13
N CYS A 58 10.00 -4.79 -1.91
CA CYS A 58 10.03 -6.24 -2.14
C CYS A 58 10.13 -7.05 -0.85
N HIS A 59 10.79 -6.55 0.21
CA HIS A 59 10.84 -7.24 1.51
C HIS A 59 9.46 -7.34 2.15
N SER A 60 8.73 -6.22 2.19
CA SER A 60 7.36 -6.15 2.71
C SER A 60 6.40 -7.02 1.90
N ILE A 61 6.45 -6.92 0.57
CA ILE A 61 5.59 -7.70 -0.33
C ILE A 61 5.87 -9.19 -0.23
N ARG A 62 7.14 -9.59 -0.07
CA ARG A 62 7.52 -10.99 0.15
C ARG A 62 6.95 -11.53 1.47
N ALA A 63 7.03 -10.76 2.56
CA ALA A 63 6.42 -11.14 3.83
C ALA A 63 4.90 -11.37 3.72
N ILE A 64 4.21 -10.52 2.93
CA ILE A 64 2.78 -10.70 2.61
C ILE A 64 2.54 -11.99 1.80
N ALA A 65 3.34 -12.23 0.76
CA ALA A 65 3.19 -13.41 -0.11
C ALA A 65 3.42 -14.73 0.64
N GLU A 66 4.37 -14.75 1.58
CA GLU A 66 4.72 -15.92 2.37
C GLU A 66 3.77 -16.15 3.58
N SER A 67 2.84 -15.21 3.87
CA SER A 67 1.90 -15.28 5.01
C SER A 67 0.90 -16.43 4.98
N GLY A 68 0.72 -17.06 3.81
CA GLY A 68 -0.31 -18.07 3.59
C GLY A 68 -1.73 -17.49 3.49
N ALA A 69 -1.91 -16.16 3.47
CA ALA A 69 -3.20 -15.53 3.22
C ALA A 69 -3.75 -15.93 1.83
N ARG A 70 -5.08 -15.92 1.71
CA ARG A 70 -5.81 -16.30 0.49
C ARG A 70 -6.89 -15.31 0.10
N GLY A 71 -7.24 -14.40 1.02
CA GLY A 71 -8.16 -13.30 0.77
C GLY A 71 -7.49 -12.12 0.06
N PRO A 72 -8.24 -11.00 -0.08
CA PRO A 72 -7.73 -9.82 -0.74
C PRO A 72 -6.60 -9.13 0.05
N VAL A 73 -5.76 -8.40 -0.68
CA VAL A 73 -4.79 -7.46 -0.11
C VAL A 73 -5.43 -6.09 -0.07
N ILE A 74 -5.70 -5.59 1.14
CA ILE A 74 -6.16 -4.21 1.35
C ILE A 74 -4.94 -3.31 1.27
N VAL A 75 -4.91 -2.42 0.28
CA VAL A 75 -3.77 -1.50 0.07
C VAL A 75 -4.24 -0.11 0.44
N ILE A 76 -3.70 0.40 1.54
CA ILE A 76 -4.02 1.70 2.09
C ILE A 76 -2.88 2.64 1.71
N GLY A 77 -3.16 3.82 1.20
CA GLY A 77 -2.12 4.81 0.92
C GLY A 77 -2.63 6.24 1.12
N PRO A 78 -1.72 7.20 1.37
CA PRO A 78 -2.08 8.61 1.41
C PRO A 78 -2.64 9.07 0.06
N GLU A 79 -3.55 10.03 0.09
CA GLU A 79 -4.06 10.72 -1.09
C GLU A 79 -3.37 12.09 -1.22
N HIS A 80 -2.52 12.23 -2.22
CA HIS A 80 -1.66 13.38 -2.46
C HIS A 80 -2.33 14.47 -3.29
N ALA A 81 -3.39 14.15 -4.03
CA ALA A 81 -4.04 15.10 -4.94
C ALA A 81 -5.07 16.01 -4.25
N GLY A 82 -5.44 15.73 -2.99
CA GLY A 82 -6.43 16.48 -2.22
C GLY A 82 -7.86 16.40 -2.78
N ALA A 83 -8.18 15.36 -3.55
CA ALA A 83 -9.48 15.20 -4.21
C ALA A 83 -10.53 14.48 -3.37
N GLY A 84 -10.12 13.81 -2.28
CA GLY A 84 -11.00 13.04 -1.39
C GLY A 84 -11.35 13.74 -0.08
N SER A 85 -12.19 13.08 0.74
CA SER A 85 -12.49 13.42 2.12
C SER A 85 -12.59 12.13 2.93
N GLY A 86 -12.02 12.11 4.14
CA GLY A 86 -11.87 10.89 4.92
C GLY A 86 -10.95 9.87 4.22
N ALA A 87 -11.49 8.69 3.93
CA ALA A 87 -10.83 7.62 3.21
C ALA A 87 -11.76 7.03 2.12
N SER A 88 -11.32 7.09 0.86
CA SER A 88 -12.07 6.61 -0.29
C SER A 88 -11.66 5.20 -0.70
N VAL A 89 -12.63 4.29 -0.81
CA VAL A 89 -12.44 2.91 -1.26
C VAL A 89 -12.78 2.79 -2.73
N SER A 90 -11.84 2.27 -3.52
CA SER A 90 -12.08 2.01 -4.95
C SER A 90 -12.90 0.73 -5.12
N THR A 91 -13.98 0.84 -5.90
CA THR A 91 -14.96 -0.21 -6.19
C THR A 91 -15.06 -0.54 -7.67
N VAL A 92 -14.22 0.06 -8.53
CA VAL A 92 -14.11 -0.35 -9.95
C VAL A 92 -13.69 -1.82 -10.08
N PRO A 93 -13.94 -2.49 -11.22
CA PRO A 93 -13.64 -3.92 -11.35
C PRO A 93 -12.15 -4.27 -11.28
N SER A 94 -11.27 -3.39 -11.76
CA SER A 94 -9.84 -3.65 -11.87
C SER A 94 -9.03 -2.37 -11.99
N TRP A 95 -7.73 -2.48 -11.71
CA TRP A 95 -6.71 -1.46 -11.94
C TRP A 95 -5.73 -1.97 -13.00
N SER A 96 -5.51 -1.20 -14.07
CA SER A 96 -4.62 -1.58 -15.15
C SER A 96 -3.17 -1.23 -14.83
N THR A 97 -2.26 -2.17 -15.06
CA THR A 97 -0.81 -1.95 -15.04
C THR A 97 -0.18 -2.49 -16.33
N PRO A 98 1.11 -2.22 -16.58
CA PRO A 98 1.83 -2.86 -17.69
C PRO A 98 1.96 -4.39 -17.57
N LEU A 99 1.72 -4.99 -16.40
CA LEU A 99 1.67 -6.45 -16.22
C LEU A 99 0.27 -7.04 -16.49
N GLY A 100 -0.72 -6.18 -16.77
CA GLY A 100 -2.12 -6.54 -16.95
C GLY A 100 -3.01 -5.99 -15.84
N GLU A 101 -4.26 -6.43 -15.81
CA GLU A 101 -5.24 -5.95 -14.83
C GLU A 101 -5.08 -6.64 -13.46
N ALA A 102 -5.00 -5.85 -12.40
CA ALA A 102 -5.18 -6.30 -11.02
C ALA A 102 -6.66 -6.22 -10.67
N THR A 103 -7.28 -7.35 -10.30
CA THR A 103 -8.71 -7.37 -10.01
C THR A 103 -8.99 -6.80 -8.62
N VAL A 104 -10.00 -5.94 -8.51
CA VAL A 104 -10.51 -5.46 -7.23
C VAL A 104 -11.51 -6.49 -6.67
N ASP A 105 -11.38 -6.83 -5.39
CA ASP A 105 -12.45 -7.56 -4.69
C ASP A 105 -13.61 -6.61 -4.41
N GLN A 106 -14.54 -6.49 -5.36
CA GLN A 106 -15.63 -5.52 -5.26
C GLN A 106 -16.57 -5.78 -4.09
N ASP A 107 -16.71 -7.03 -3.65
CA ASP A 107 -17.59 -7.34 -2.52
C ASP A 107 -16.93 -6.92 -1.22
N ALA A 108 -15.64 -7.22 -1.03
CA ALA A 108 -14.86 -6.73 0.10
C ALA A 108 -14.73 -5.19 0.09
N ALA A 109 -14.55 -4.58 -1.08
CA ALA A 109 -14.46 -3.13 -1.22
C ALA A 109 -15.77 -2.42 -0.84
N ARG A 110 -16.93 -2.95 -1.29
CA ARG A 110 -18.24 -2.43 -0.91
C ARG A 110 -18.53 -2.63 0.57
N GLU A 111 -18.16 -3.78 1.13
CA GLU A 111 -18.27 -4.05 2.57
C GLU A 111 -17.45 -3.03 3.37
N LEU A 112 -16.21 -2.77 2.97
CA LEU A 112 -15.34 -1.78 3.63
C LEU A 112 -15.91 -0.37 3.54
N ALA A 113 -16.38 0.04 2.35
CA ALA A 113 -16.99 1.35 2.14
C ALA A 113 -18.29 1.52 2.97
N ALA A 114 -19.03 0.42 3.19
CA ALA A 114 -20.26 0.41 3.97
C ALA A 114 -20.03 0.39 5.50
N ALA A 115 -18.80 0.20 5.97
CA ALA A 115 -18.46 0.28 7.39
C ALA A 115 -18.73 1.68 7.99
N GLY A 116 -18.77 2.72 7.14
CA GLY A 116 -19.09 4.09 7.52
C GLY A 116 -17.96 4.80 8.27
N GLY A 117 -18.30 5.92 8.92
CA GLY A 117 -17.30 6.79 9.54
C GLY A 117 -16.50 7.55 8.47
N PRO A 118 -15.16 7.48 8.46
CA PRO A 118 -14.36 8.14 7.42
C PRO A 118 -14.36 7.39 6.09
N LEU A 119 -14.86 6.15 6.04
CA LEU A 119 -14.82 5.32 4.83
C LEU A 119 -16.03 5.59 3.93
N SER A 120 -15.77 5.77 2.64
CA SER A 120 -16.80 5.89 1.60
C SER A 120 -16.30 5.33 0.28
N ALA A 121 -17.20 4.96 -0.63
CA ALA A 121 -16.82 4.59 -1.99
C ALA A 121 -16.54 5.86 -2.81
N GLY A 122 -15.46 5.87 -3.58
CA GLY A 122 -15.10 7.01 -4.43
C GLY A 122 -13.90 6.68 -5.31
N GLU A 123 -13.92 7.12 -6.56
CA GLU A 123 -12.85 6.82 -7.55
C GLU A 123 -12.00 8.04 -7.86
N GLU A 124 -12.51 9.24 -7.59
CA GLU A 124 -11.87 10.53 -7.81
C GLU A 124 -10.54 10.62 -7.04
N ALA A 125 -10.56 10.18 -5.78
CA ALA A 125 -9.38 10.09 -4.91
C ALA A 125 -8.30 9.14 -5.45
N HIS A 126 -8.66 8.20 -6.33
CA HIS A 126 -7.71 7.24 -6.89
C HIS A 126 -7.19 7.66 -8.26
N ALA A 127 -7.92 8.49 -9.02
CA ALA A 127 -7.69 8.71 -10.45
C ALA A 127 -6.26 9.16 -10.81
N GLY A 128 -5.65 10.01 -9.97
CA GLY A 128 -4.27 10.48 -10.13
C GLY A 128 -3.31 10.01 -9.03
N GLU A 129 -3.78 9.19 -8.09
CA GLU A 129 -2.99 8.79 -6.92
C GLU A 129 -2.01 7.66 -7.24
N HIS A 130 -0.79 7.74 -6.71
CA HIS A 130 0.28 6.79 -6.99
C HIS A 130 0.64 5.90 -5.80
N SER A 131 0.41 6.35 -4.56
CA SER A 131 0.83 5.67 -3.34
C SER A 131 0.35 4.22 -3.26
N ILE A 132 -0.86 3.96 -3.75
CA ILE A 132 -1.45 2.63 -3.86
C ILE A 132 -0.97 1.92 -5.12
N GLU A 133 -0.98 2.61 -6.27
CA GLU A 133 -0.66 2.04 -7.58
C GLU A 133 0.75 1.44 -7.63
N VAL A 134 1.74 2.11 -7.03
CA VAL A 134 3.15 1.68 -7.03
C VAL A 134 3.31 0.29 -6.38
N GLN A 135 2.43 -0.09 -5.45
CA GLN A 135 2.42 -1.41 -4.83
C GLN A 135 1.85 -2.50 -5.74
N VAL A 136 0.98 -2.15 -6.68
CA VAL A 136 0.18 -3.11 -7.46
C VAL A 136 1.05 -4.01 -8.33
N PRO A 137 2.04 -3.53 -9.11
CA PRO A 137 2.87 -4.44 -9.90
C PRO A 137 3.74 -5.38 -9.05
N LEU A 138 4.23 -4.93 -7.89
CA LEU A 138 4.97 -5.80 -6.96
C LEU A 138 4.07 -6.91 -6.42
N LEU A 139 2.83 -6.57 -6.04
CA LEU A 139 1.84 -7.55 -5.62
C LEU A 139 1.45 -8.52 -6.75
N GLN A 140 1.34 -8.04 -7.99
CA GLN A 140 1.05 -8.88 -9.16
C GLN A 140 2.18 -9.89 -9.42
N ASP A 141 3.45 -9.47 -9.29
CA ASP A 141 4.60 -10.37 -9.44
C ASP A 141 4.63 -11.43 -8.32
N ALA A 142 4.42 -11.01 -7.07
CA ALA A 142 4.53 -11.89 -5.91
C ALA A 142 3.34 -12.87 -5.73
N LEU A 143 2.11 -12.42 -6.04
CA LEU A 143 0.88 -13.18 -5.79
C LEU A 143 0.21 -13.71 -7.08
N GLY A 144 0.68 -13.29 -8.25
CA GLY A 144 0.20 -13.76 -9.54
C GLY A 144 -1.30 -13.55 -9.75
N LYS A 145 -1.92 -14.52 -10.44
CA LYS A 145 -3.36 -14.46 -10.83
C LYS A 145 -4.33 -14.55 -9.65
N SER A 146 -3.87 -14.99 -8.48
CA SER A 146 -4.69 -15.02 -7.26
C SER A 146 -4.83 -13.65 -6.60
N LEU A 147 -4.06 -12.65 -7.03
CA LEU A 147 -4.15 -11.31 -6.47
C LEU A 147 -5.56 -10.75 -6.62
N ARG A 148 -6.12 -10.32 -5.49
CA ARG A 148 -7.28 -9.44 -5.40
C ARG A 148 -6.91 -8.28 -4.51
N ILE A 149 -7.22 -7.06 -4.92
CA ILE A 149 -6.90 -5.85 -4.14
C ILE A 149 -8.16 -5.16 -3.63
N VAL A 150 -8.03 -4.42 -2.52
CA VAL A 150 -9.00 -3.44 -2.05
C VAL A 150 -8.26 -2.13 -1.83
N PRO A 151 -8.28 -1.19 -2.80
CA PRO A 151 -7.58 0.09 -2.71
C PRO A 151 -8.31 1.06 -1.77
N VAL A 152 -7.57 1.69 -0.84
CA VAL A 152 -8.09 2.68 0.11
C VAL A 152 -7.19 3.91 0.11
N ALA A 153 -7.68 5.02 -0.44
CA ALA A 153 -6.98 6.30 -0.46
C ALA A 153 -7.37 7.11 0.77
N MET A 154 -6.40 7.47 1.61
CA MET A 154 -6.60 8.25 2.83
C MET A 154 -6.25 9.72 2.60
N SER A 155 -7.27 10.57 2.46
CA SER A 155 -7.10 12.02 2.42
C SER A 155 -6.90 12.59 3.82
N ASP A 156 -7.73 12.18 4.78
CA ASP A 156 -7.58 12.56 6.19
C ASP A 156 -6.71 11.54 6.92
N GLN A 157 -5.59 12.00 7.51
CA GLN A 157 -4.58 11.16 8.18
C GLN A 157 -4.41 11.50 9.66
N ASP A 158 -5.37 12.21 10.25
CA ASP A 158 -5.40 12.41 11.70
C ASP A 158 -5.58 11.07 12.44
N ALA A 159 -5.23 11.07 13.73
CA ALA A 159 -5.22 9.86 14.53
C ALA A 159 -6.58 9.16 14.62
N GLN A 160 -7.69 9.91 14.66
CA GLN A 160 -9.02 9.31 14.75
C GLN A 160 -9.37 8.61 13.45
N THR A 161 -9.13 9.26 12.31
CA THR A 161 -9.36 8.68 10.99
C THR A 161 -8.48 7.44 10.75
N ALA A 162 -7.18 7.53 11.02
CA ALA A 162 -6.25 6.42 10.80
C ALA A 162 -6.58 5.19 11.67
N LEU A 163 -6.96 5.40 12.93
CA LEU A 163 -7.40 4.30 13.80
C LEU A 163 -8.69 3.65 13.31
N ALA A 164 -9.67 4.44 12.85
CA ALA A 164 -10.92 3.93 12.32
C ALA A 164 -10.72 3.12 11.02
N VAL A 165 -9.93 3.65 10.08
CA VAL A 165 -9.59 2.97 8.82
C VAL A 165 -8.78 1.70 9.09
N GLY A 166 -7.76 1.79 9.95
CA GLY A 166 -6.92 0.64 10.31
C GLY A 166 -7.72 -0.48 10.98
N ARG A 167 -8.66 -0.14 11.86
CA ARG A 167 -9.57 -1.11 12.50
C ARG A 167 -10.44 -1.82 11.47
N ALA A 168 -11.12 -1.06 10.61
CA ALA A 168 -12.00 -1.62 9.59
C ALA A 168 -11.25 -2.52 8.60
N ALA A 169 -10.06 -2.09 8.16
CA ALA A 169 -9.20 -2.89 7.29
C ALA A 169 -8.72 -4.18 7.97
N ALA A 170 -8.30 -4.12 9.23
CA ALA A 170 -7.87 -5.30 9.99
C ALA A 170 -9.01 -6.30 10.21
N ASP A 171 -10.21 -5.82 10.51
CA ASP A 171 -11.39 -6.66 10.70
C ASP A 171 -11.79 -7.36 9.39
N LEU A 172 -11.81 -6.62 8.27
CA LEU A 172 -12.08 -7.19 6.95
C LEU A 172 -11.01 -8.19 6.52
N ALA A 173 -9.72 -7.86 6.69
CA ALA A 173 -8.62 -8.77 6.39
C ALA A 173 -8.75 -10.07 7.19
N THR A 174 -9.10 -9.97 8.48
CA THR A 174 -9.30 -11.14 9.34
C THR A 174 -10.48 -11.98 8.86
N ALA A 175 -11.63 -11.36 8.60
CA ALA A 175 -12.86 -12.04 8.17
C ALA A 175 -12.71 -12.74 6.82
N ARG A 176 -11.95 -12.13 5.88
CA ARG A 176 -11.74 -12.63 4.52
C ARG A 176 -10.47 -13.47 4.36
N GLY A 177 -9.67 -13.64 5.42
CA GLY A 177 -8.37 -14.34 5.36
C GLY A 177 -7.35 -13.64 4.45
N GLY A 178 -7.43 -12.31 4.38
CA GLY A 178 -6.60 -11.42 3.56
C GLY A 178 -5.39 -10.85 4.29
N SER A 179 -4.88 -9.73 3.77
CA SER A 179 -3.71 -9.02 4.30
C SER A 179 -3.84 -7.51 4.11
N VAL A 180 -3.02 -6.74 4.82
CA VAL A 180 -3.00 -5.27 4.75
C VAL A 180 -1.61 -4.78 4.36
N VAL A 181 -1.54 -3.90 3.36
CA VAL A 181 -0.34 -3.14 3.02
C VAL A 181 -0.64 -1.67 3.27
N ALA A 182 0.05 -1.08 4.23
CA ALA A 182 0.03 0.35 4.50
C ALA A 182 1.18 1.01 3.73
N SER A 183 0.83 1.77 2.70
CA SER A 183 1.77 2.45 1.81
C SER A 183 2.22 3.76 2.45
N SER A 184 3.51 3.88 2.78
CA SER A 184 4.08 5.07 3.39
C SER A 184 5.58 5.17 3.11
N ASP A 185 6.01 6.33 2.66
CA ASP A 185 7.40 6.77 2.84
C ASP A 185 7.56 7.38 4.25
N LEU A 186 8.80 7.66 4.67
CA LEU A 186 9.10 8.28 5.98
C LEU A 186 9.55 9.75 5.78
N THR A 187 10.65 10.17 6.39
CA THR A 187 11.08 11.58 6.32
C THR A 187 11.45 12.02 4.90
N HIS A 188 10.90 13.16 4.46
CA HIS A 188 11.24 13.80 3.18
C HIS A 188 12.08 15.07 3.40
N TYR A 189 12.93 15.40 2.44
CA TYR A 189 13.65 16.69 2.33
C TYR A 189 14.53 17.08 3.53
N GLU A 190 15.09 16.10 4.22
CA GLU A 190 15.99 16.31 5.36
C GLU A 190 17.35 15.66 5.12
N PRO A 191 18.44 16.15 5.75
CA PRO A 191 19.71 15.44 5.76
C PRO A 191 19.56 14.02 6.32
N GLU A 192 20.29 13.07 5.75
CA GLU A 192 20.19 11.63 6.08
C GLU A 192 20.29 11.36 7.57
N ALA A 193 21.24 11.95 8.28
CA ALA A 193 21.38 11.78 9.73
C ALA A 193 20.15 12.28 10.53
N THR A 194 19.50 13.34 10.08
CA THR A 194 18.27 13.87 10.69
C THR A 194 17.09 12.95 10.39
N ALA A 195 16.95 12.54 9.14
CA ALA A 195 15.92 11.60 8.69
C ALA A 195 16.03 10.28 9.47
N ALA A 196 17.21 9.67 9.52
CA ALA A 196 17.47 8.42 10.24
C ALA A 196 17.07 8.50 11.72
N LYS A 197 17.34 9.64 12.39
CA LYS A 197 16.94 9.86 13.78
C LYS A 197 15.42 9.95 13.95
N LYS A 198 14.75 10.73 13.11
CA LYS A 198 13.29 10.91 13.13
C LYS A 198 12.57 9.59 12.81
N ASP A 199 13.01 8.92 11.75
CA ASP A 199 12.47 7.66 11.27
C ASP A 199 12.64 6.55 12.31
N SER A 200 13.81 6.46 12.96
CA SER A 200 14.03 5.48 14.04
C SER A 200 13.07 5.70 15.21
N ALA A 201 12.89 6.95 15.65
CA ALA A 201 11.98 7.27 16.75
C ALA A 201 10.52 6.93 16.41
N LEU A 202 10.10 7.15 15.16
CA LEU A 202 8.77 6.78 14.68
C LEU A 202 8.63 5.25 14.63
N LEU A 203 9.59 4.55 14.05
CA LEU A 203 9.58 3.09 13.90
C LEU A 203 9.60 2.37 15.25
N GLU A 204 10.28 2.91 16.27
CA GLU A 204 10.21 2.40 17.65
C GLU A 204 8.76 2.36 18.18
N ARG A 205 7.95 3.39 17.87
CA ARG A 205 6.53 3.44 18.27
C ARG A 205 5.69 2.45 17.48
N VAL A 206 5.94 2.32 16.18
CA VAL A 206 5.29 1.33 15.32
C VAL A 206 5.55 -0.09 15.84
N LEU A 207 6.80 -0.42 16.16
CA LEU A 207 7.18 -1.73 16.69
C LEU A 207 6.56 -2.02 18.07
N ALA A 208 6.34 -0.98 18.87
CA ALA A 208 5.63 -1.07 20.14
C ALA A 208 4.10 -1.11 20.00
N LEU A 209 3.56 -1.03 18.78
CA LEU A 209 2.12 -0.88 18.49
C LEU A 209 1.49 0.32 19.22
N ASP A 210 2.27 1.38 19.42
CA ASP A 210 1.89 2.60 20.14
C ASP A 210 1.48 3.69 19.14
N ALA A 211 0.25 3.60 18.63
CA ALA A 211 -0.25 4.55 17.64
C ALA A 211 -0.29 6.00 18.19
N GLN A 212 -0.69 6.19 19.45
CA GLN A 212 -0.74 7.53 20.05
C GLN A 212 0.67 8.11 20.22
N GLY A 213 1.63 7.31 20.68
CA GLY A 213 3.03 7.71 20.77
C GLY A 213 3.66 8.00 19.41
N MET A 214 3.29 7.25 18.37
CA MET A 214 3.71 7.52 16.99
C MET A 214 3.28 8.92 16.53
N TYR A 215 2.00 9.31 16.73
CA TYR A 215 1.54 10.68 16.42
C TYR A 215 2.29 11.74 17.24
N GLY A 216 2.69 11.42 18.46
CA GLY A 216 3.53 12.29 19.29
C GLY A 216 4.94 12.55 18.72
N THR A 217 5.42 11.71 17.80
CA THR A 217 6.72 11.91 17.12
C THR A 217 6.64 12.78 15.87
N LEU A 218 5.44 13.10 15.39
CA LEU A 218 5.21 13.86 14.15
C LEU A 218 5.20 15.39 14.39
N ALA A 219 5.44 15.84 15.63
CA ALA A 219 5.42 17.24 16.05
C ALA A 219 6.76 17.96 15.85
#